data_AF-A0A916MKS2-F1
#
_entry.id   AF-A0A916MKS2-F1
#
_cell.length_a   1.000
_cell.length_b   1.000
_cell.length_c   1.000
_cell.angle_alpha   90.00
_cell.angle_beta   90.00
_cell.angle_gamma   90.00
#
_symmetry.space_group_name_H-M   'P 1'
#
loop_
_entity.id
_entity.type
_entity.pdbx_description
1 polymer ?
#
loop_
_entity_poly.entity_id
_entity_poly.type
_entity_poly.pdbx_seq_one_letter_code
_entity_poly.pdbx_strand_id
1 'polypeptide(L)'
;MKSRTVRALGVLLLYPSDELRDALPEIEETLGAEADLSPATRADLGRLLDALRTMSPLDAEEVYVSLFDRGTRCSLHLLEHVHGDARERGAAMAALRDSYLGHGFEPVDDELPDHLPLVCEFASLVPEREARALLADAAPPLA
;
A
#
# COMPACT_ATOMS: atom_id res chain seq x y z
N MET A 1 1.61 -15.64 -0.41
CA MET A 1 2.34 -14.36 -0.35
C MET A 1 2.58 -14.01 1.10
N LYS A 2 3.86 -13.89 1.49
CA LYS A 2 4.26 -13.74 2.90
C LYS A 2 3.89 -12.36 3.43
N SER A 3 3.62 -12.25 4.72
CA SER A 3 3.29 -10.99 5.40
C SER A 3 4.33 -9.88 5.16
N ARG A 4 5.63 -10.23 5.12
CA ARG A 4 6.72 -9.28 4.84
C ARG A 4 6.67 -8.69 3.43
N THR A 5 6.23 -9.47 2.45
CA THR A 5 6.10 -9.02 1.05
C THR A 5 5.01 -7.95 0.93
N VAL A 6 3.87 -8.16 1.59
CA VAL A 6 2.76 -7.19 1.60
C VAL A 6 3.20 -5.87 2.22
N ARG A 7 3.92 -5.94 3.36
CA ARG A 7 4.51 -4.75 4.00
C ARG A 7 5.48 -4.03 3.06
N ALA A 8 6.40 -4.76 2.43
CA ALA A 8 7.38 -4.20 1.50
C ALA A 8 6.71 -3.48 0.32
N LEU A 9 5.65 -4.05 -0.24
CA LEU A 9 4.85 -3.40 -1.29
C LEU A 9 4.13 -2.15 -0.78
N GLY A 10 3.57 -2.18 0.43
CA GLY A 10 2.94 -1.02 1.06
C GLY A 10 3.93 0.13 1.27
N VAL A 11 5.16 -0.17 1.69
CA VAL A 11 6.22 0.84 1.89
C VAL A 11 6.61 1.52 0.57
N LEU A 12 6.63 0.79 -0.55
CA LEU A 12 6.90 1.38 -1.88
C LEU A 12 5.82 2.34 -2.37
N LEU A 13 4.66 2.37 -1.72
CA LEU A 13 3.55 3.28 -2.00
C LEU A 13 3.52 4.48 -1.06
N LEU A 14 4.45 4.60 -0.12
CA LEU A 14 4.58 5.79 0.71
C LEU A 14 5.19 6.94 -0.10
N TYR A 15 4.93 8.16 0.37
CA TYR A 15 5.56 9.35 -0.17
C TYR A 15 7.08 9.19 -0.21
N PRO A 16 7.75 9.54 -1.33
CA PRO A 16 9.19 9.37 -1.44
C PRO A 16 9.91 10.25 -0.42
N SER A 17 10.73 9.61 0.41
CA SER A 17 11.54 10.27 1.43
C SER A 17 12.93 9.65 1.50
N ASP A 18 13.83 10.28 2.24
CA ASP A 18 15.16 9.71 2.49
C ASP A 18 15.06 8.40 3.28
N GLU A 19 14.11 8.28 4.22
CA GLU A 19 13.85 7.04 4.95
C GLU A 19 13.39 5.90 4.04
N LEU A 20 12.52 6.19 3.06
CA LEU A 20 12.13 5.20 2.06
C LEU A 20 13.34 4.73 1.24
N ARG A 21 14.21 5.66 0.85
CA ARG A 21 15.42 5.37 0.07
C ARG A 21 16.40 4.50 0.84
N ASP A 22 16.60 4.79 2.11
CA ASP A 22 17.44 4.00 3.01
C ASP A 22 16.89 2.58 3.22
N ALA A 23 15.56 2.41 3.14
CA ALA A 23 14.90 1.11 3.25
C ALA A 23 14.93 0.26 1.96
N LEU A 24 15.26 0.84 0.80
CA LEU A 24 15.22 0.13 -0.50
C LEU A 24 16.03 -1.18 -0.53
N PRO A 25 17.23 -1.28 0.06
CA PRO A 25 17.97 -2.54 0.07
C PRO A 25 17.24 -3.68 0.80
N GLU A 26 16.59 -3.40 1.94
CA GLU A 26 15.82 -4.39 2.70
C GLU A 26 14.54 -4.79 1.95
N ILE A 27 13.89 -3.82 1.30
CA ILE A 27 12.72 -4.05 0.46
C ILE A 27 13.09 -4.98 -0.71
N GLU A 28 14.20 -4.70 -1.39
CA GLU A 28 14.70 -5.51 -2.50
C GLU A 28 15.00 -6.96 -2.08
N GLU A 29 15.67 -7.15 -0.94
CA GLU A 29 15.92 -8.48 -0.38
C GLU A 29 14.62 -9.24 -0.08
N THR A 30 13.67 -8.56 0.57
CA THR A 30 12.36 -9.14 0.92
C THR A 30 11.60 -9.59 -0.32
N LEU A 31 11.56 -8.75 -1.36
CA LEU A 31 10.88 -9.05 -2.63
C LEU A 31 11.63 -10.15 -3.42
N GLY A 32 12.96 -10.19 -3.34
CA GLY A 32 13.79 -11.25 -3.93
C GLY A 32 13.46 -12.64 -3.36
N ALA A 33 13.24 -12.72 -2.05
CA ALA A 33 12.94 -13.96 -1.32
C ALA A 33 11.48 -14.46 -1.43
N GLU A 34 10.58 -13.69 -2.05
CA GLU A 34 9.19 -14.07 -2.23
C GLU A 34 9.03 -14.98 -3.45
N ALA A 35 8.70 -16.26 -3.29
CA ALA A 35 8.61 -17.21 -4.40
C ALA A 35 7.37 -16.99 -5.29
N ASP A 36 6.30 -16.40 -4.74
CA ASP A 36 5.01 -16.27 -5.41
C ASP A 36 4.99 -15.19 -6.51
N LEU A 37 6.03 -14.34 -6.61
CA LEU A 37 6.11 -13.28 -7.63
C LEU A 37 6.52 -13.83 -8.99
N SER A 38 5.72 -13.52 -10.01
CA SER A 38 6.03 -13.87 -11.40
C SER A 38 7.33 -13.21 -11.86
N PRO A 39 8.07 -13.81 -12.82
CA PRO A 39 9.28 -13.20 -13.37
C PRO A 39 9.06 -11.80 -13.95
N ALA A 40 7.90 -11.56 -14.57
CA ALA A 40 7.54 -10.24 -15.10
C ALA A 40 7.36 -9.21 -13.97
N THR A 41 6.59 -9.55 -12.94
CA THR A 41 6.37 -8.69 -11.77
C THR A 41 7.69 -8.36 -11.06
N ARG A 42 8.62 -9.32 -10.95
CA ARG A 42 9.95 -9.06 -10.37
C ARG A 42 10.76 -8.08 -11.21
N ALA A 43 10.74 -8.22 -12.54
CA ALA A 43 11.44 -7.31 -13.42
C ALA A 43 10.85 -5.88 -13.33
N ASP A 44 9.54 -5.75 -13.17
CA ASP A 44 8.85 -4.47 -13.01
C ASP A 44 9.21 -3.81 -11.67
N LEU A 45 9.17 -4.59 -10.57
CA LEU A 45 9.59 -4.13 -9.25
C LEU A 45 11.07 -3.73 -9.23
N GLY A 46 11.95 -4.48 -9.90
CA GLY A 46 13.36 -4.11 -10.03
C GLY A 46 13.54 -2.75 -10.70
N ARG A 47 12.81 -2.48 -11.79
CA ARG A 47 12.84 -1.17 -12.45
C ARG A 47 12.31 -0.05 -11.55
N LEU A 48 11.27 -0.31 -10.76
CA LEU A 48 10.76 0.66 -9.78
C LEU A 48 11.81 0.98 -8.71
N LEU A 49 12.44 -0.05 -8.12
CA LEU A 49 13.47 0.12 -7.11
C LEU A 49 14.66 0.92 -7.64
N ASP A 50 15.13 0.61 -8.85
CA ASP A 50 16.21 1.36 -9.51
C ASP A 50 15.82 2.82 -9.79
N ALA A 51 14.58 3.05 -10.20
CA ALA A 51 14.06 4.39 -10.43
C ALA A 51 14.01 5.22 -9.13
N LEU A 52 13.48 4.65 -8.04
CA LEU A 52 13.41 5.30 -6.73
C LEU A 52 14.80 5.61 -6.15
N ARG A 53 15.78 4.75 -6.45
CA ARG A 53 17.18 4.91 -6.02
C ARG A 53 17.92 6.01 -6.79
N THR A 54 17.57 6.25 -8.05
CA THR A 54 18.38 7.09 -8.95
C THR A 54 17.74 8.45 -9.26
N MET A 55 16.41 8.58 -9.11
CA MET A 55 15.74 9.87 -9.29
C MET A 55 16.19 10.90 -8.26
N SER A 56 16.18 12.17 -8.65
CA SER A 56 16.32 13.25 -7.68
C SER A 56 15.11 13.24 -6.72
N PRO A 57 15.24 13.72 -5.47
CA PRO A 57 14.11 13.80 -4.55
C PRO A 57 12.89 14.50 -5.18
N LEU A 58 13.13 15.67 -5.79
CA LEU A 58 12.08 16.48 -6.39
C LEU A 58 11.36 15.76 -7.55
N ASP A 59 12.09 15.05 -8.41
CA ASP A 59 11.47 14.29 -9.51
C ASP A 59 10.62 13.13 -8.98
N ALA A 60 11.10 12.43 -7.95
CA ALA A 60 10.36 11.34 -7.33
C ALA A 60 9.06 11.85 -6.67
N GLU A 61 9.13 12.97 -5.95
CA GLU A 61 7.98 13.65 -5.35
C GLU A 61 6.97 14.08 -6.42
N GLU A 62 7.44 14.68 -7.53
CA GLU A 62 6.56 15.10 -8.63
C GLU A 62 5.85 13.92 -9.28
N VAL A 63 6.56 12.81 -9.53
CA VAL A 63 5.98 11.58 -10.06
C VAL A 63 4.94 11.01 -9.10
N TYR A 64 5.24 10.97 -7.80
CA TYR A 64 4.32 10.49 -6.77
C TYR A 64 3.02 11.29 -6.77
N VAL A 65 3.11 12.62 -6.64
CA VAL A 65 1.94 13.51 -6.64
C VAL A 65 1.17 13.41 -7.95
N SER A 66 1.87 13.28 -9.07
CA SER A 66 1.23 13.12 -10.37
C SER A 66 0.47 11.79 -10.53
N LEU A 67 0.93 10.73 -9.86
CA LEU A 67 0.29 9.42 -9.92
C LEU A 67 -0.86 9.34 -8.93
N PHE A 68 -0.62 9.63 -7.67
CA PHE A 68 -1.53 9.30 -6.57
C PHE A 68 -2.46 10.46 -6.16
N ASP A 69 -2.00 11.72 -6.25
CA ASP A 69 -2.72 12.86 -5.64
C ASP A 69 -3.51 13.70 -6.65
N ARG A 70 -3.14 13.67 -7.94
CA ARG A 70 -3.74 14.54 -8.97
C ARG A 70 -5.08 14.03 -9.54
N GLY A 71 -5.48 12.80 -9.26
CA GLY A 71 -6.74 12.26 -9.77
C GLY A 71 -7.11 10.91 -9.16
N THR A 72 -8.34 10.48 -9.42
CA THR A 72 -8.91 9.31 -8.75
C THR A 72 -8.36 7.99 -9.28
N ARG A 73 -7.92 7.92 -10.54
CA ARG A 73 -7.58 6.64 -11.23
C ARG A 73 -6.55 5.78 -10.52
N CYS A 74 -5.63 6.40 -9.79
CA CYS A 74 -4.60 5.73 -9.02
C CYS A 74 -4.64 6.20 -7.57
N SER A 75 -5.80 6.61 -7.03
CA SER A 75 -5.90 7.01 -5.63
C SER A 75 -5.46 5.86 -4.72
N LEU A 76 -4.71 6.18 -3.67
CA LEU A 76 -4.35 5.22 -2.63
C LEU A 76 -5.47 5.02 -1.59
N HIS A 77 -6.61 5.69 -1.74
CA HIS A 77 -7.78 5.52 -0.88
C HIS A 77 -8.75 4.50 -1.47
N LEU A 78 -8.80 3.33 -0.84
CA LEU A 78 -9.56 2.18 -1.33
C LEU A 78 -11.07 2.47 -1.46
N LEU A 79 -11.63 3.25 -0.54
CA LEU A 79 -13.07 3.48 -0.49
C LEU A 79 -13.54 4.58 -1.45
N GLU A 80 -12.61 5.33 -2.06
CA GLU A 80 -12.94 6.32 -3.10
C GLU A 80 -13.56 5.64 -4.34
N HIS A 81 -13.23 4.37 -4.57
CA HIS A 81 -13.67 3.59 -5.73
C HIS A 81 -14.91 2.73 -5.50
N VAL A 82 -15.20 2.37 -4.25
CA VAL A 82 -16.15 1.30 -3.92
C VAL A 82 -17.50 1.83 -3.41
N HIS A 83 -17.53 3.00 -2.76
CA HIS A 83 -18.74 3.51 -2.12
C HIS A 83 -19.18 4.86 -2.70
N GLY A 84 -20.24 4.84 -3.50
CA GLY A 84 -20.75 6.01 -4.23
C GLY A 84 -21.51 7.04 -3.37
N ASP A 85 -21.92 6.69 -2.14
CA ASP A 85 -22.55 7.62 -1.19
C ASP A 85 -21.67 7.78 0.08
N ALA A 86 -21.61 9.01 0.60
CA ALA A 86 -20.83 9.41 1.76
C ALA A 86 -21.18 8.59 3.02
N ARG A 87 -22.43 8.13 3.13
CA ARG A 87 -22.88 7.31 4.25
C ARG A 87 -22.29 5.91 4.24
N GLU A 88 -22.25 5.26 3.07
CA GLU A 88 -21.67 3.93 2.92
C GLU A 88 -20.16 3.97 3.14
N ARG A 89 -19.50 5.00 2.60
CA ARG A 89 -18.07 5.25 2.83
C ARG A 89 -17.76 5.43 4.31
N GLY A 90 -18.56 6.22 5.03
CA GLY A 90 -18.38 6.43 6.47
C GLY A 90 -18.53 5.14 7.29
N ALA A 91 -19.48 4.27 6.93
CA ALA A 91 -19.67 2.98 7.59
C ALA A 91 -18.48 2.03 7.35
N ALA A 92 -17.96 1.98 6.12
CA ALA A 92 -16.78 1.19 5.78
C ALA A 92 -15.51 1.67 6.49
N MET A 93 -15.30 2.99 6.56
CA MET A 93 -14.18 3.58 7.31
C MET A 93 -14.25 3.22 8.80
N ALA A 94 -15.44 3.26 9.41
CA ALA A 94 -15.63 2.89 10.80
C ALA A 94 -15.33 1.39 11.03
N ALA A 95 -15.83 0.51 10.15
CA ALA A 95 -15.58 -0.93 10.24
C ALA A 95 -14.08 -1.28 10.10
N LEU A 96 -13.36 -0.58 9.21
CA LEU A 96 -11.93 -0.76 9.03
C LEU A 96 -11.15 -0.31 10.27
N ARG A 97 -11.53 0.84 10.86
CA ARG A 97 -10.96 1.32 12.12
C ARG A 97 -11.22 0.36 13.27
N ASP A 98 -12.44 -0.17 13.40
CA ASP A 98 -12.77 -1.15 14.44
C ASP A 98 -11.95 -2.43 14.29
N SER A 99 -11.69 -2.88 13.05
CA SER A 99 -10.82 -4.02 12.76
C SER A 99 -9.38 -3.79 13.23
N TYR A 100 -8.83 -2.61 12.97
CA TYR A 100 -7.50 -2.20 13.44
C TYR A 100 -7.41 -2.23 14.96
N LEU A 101 -8.34 -1.55 15.65
CA LEU A 101 -8.37 -1.48 17.10
C LEU A 101 -8.59 -2.87 17.74
N GLY A 102 -9.41 -3.72 17.12
CA GLY A 102 -9.64 -5.09 17.58
C GLY A 102 -8.38 -5.97 17.59
N HIS A 103 -7.39 -5.62 16.78
CA HIS A 103 -6.08 -6.29 16.71
C HIS A 103 -4.97 -5.53 17.46
N GLY A 104 -5.30 -4.44 18.16
CA GLY A 104 -4.32 -3.58 18.83
C GLY A 104 -3.43 -2.79 17.87
N PHE A 105 -3.89 -2.59 16.63
CA PHE A 105 -3.23 -1.74 15.65
C PHE A 105 -3.80 -0.32 15.75
N GLU A 106 -2.94 0.65 16.03
CA GLU A 106 -3.30 2.07 16.12
C GLU A 106 -2.73 2.80 14.90
N PRO A 107 -3.57 3.26 13.96
CA PRO A 107 -3.13 4.09 12.85
C PRO A 107 -2.51 5.40 13.35
N VAL A 108 -1.60 5.97 12.56
CA VAL A 108 -1.12 7.34 12.79
C VAL A 108 -2.30 8.31 12.60
N ASP A 109 -2.46 9.26 13.53
CA ASP A 109 -3.67 10.12 13.63
C ASP A 109 -4.01 10.93 12.37
N ASP A 110 -3.04 11.18 11.50
CA ASP A 110 -3.21 12.00 10.29
C ASP A 110 -3.58 11.20 9.03
N GLU A 111 -3.56 9.86 9.09
CA GLU A 111 -3.83 8.98 7.95
C GLU A 111 -5.25 8.40 8.00
N LEU A 112 -5.95 8.42 6.86
CA LEU A 112 -7.27 7.78 6.77
C LEU A 112 -7.12 6.25 6.86
N PRO A 113 -8.08 5.54 7.48
CA PRO A 113 -7.98 4.10 7.69
C PRO A 113 -7.93 3.32 6.36
N ASP A 114 -8.42 3.88 5.26
CA ASP A 114 -8.45 3.22 3.95
C ASP A 114 -7.22 3.54 3.07
N HIS A 115 -6.21 4.20 3.61
CA HIS A 115 -4.96 4.45 2.91
C HIS A 115 -4.22 3.13 2.67
N LEU A 116 -3.95 2.80 1.40
CA LEU A 116 -3.43 1.50 0.99
C LEU A 116 -2.10 1.08 1.67
N PRO A 117 -1.09 1.96 1.86
CA PRO A 117 0.11 1.63 2.64
C PRO A 117 -0.21 1.17 4.08
N LEU A 118 -1.12 1.86 4.77
CA LEU A 118 -1.57 1.53 6.12
C LEU A 118 -2.29 0.17 6.14
N VAL A 119 -3.13 -0.08 5.14
CA VAL A 119 -3.82 -1.36 4.94
C VAL A 119 -2.83 -2.50 4.71
N CYS A 120 -1.80 -2.29 3.88
CA CYS A 120 -0.73 -3.27 3.66
C CYS A 120 0.08 -3.54 4.93
N GLU A 121 0.35 -2.51 5.73
CA GLU A 121 0.98 -2.67 7.04
C GLU A 121 0.11 -3.52 7.97
N PHE A 122 -1.17 -3.19 8.12
CA PHE A 122 -2.09 -3.98 8.93
C PHE A 122 -2.22 -5.43 8.43
N ALA A 123 -2.36 -5.62 7.11
CA ALA A 123 -2.42 -6.93 6.47
C ALA A 123 -1.15 -7.78 6.74
N SER A 124 0.00 -7.15 7.01
CA SER A 124 1.22 -7.86 7.40
C SER A 124 1.22 -8.34 8.86
N LEU A 125 0.33 -7.82 9.70
CA LEU A 125 0.26 -8.13 11.14
C LEU A 125 -0.79 -9.20 11.47
N VAL A 126 -1.78 -9.38 10.60
CA VAL A 126 -2.86 -10.36 10.78
C VAL A 126 -2.59 -11.69 10.05
N PRO A 127 -3.29 -12.79 10.40
CA PRO A 127 -3.15 -14.06 9.70
C PRO A 127 -3.45 -13.93 8.19
N GLU A 128 -2.75 -14.73 7.35
CA GLU A 128 -2.85 -14.64 5.88
C GLU A 128 -4.30 -14.70 5.35
N ARG A 129 -5.17 -15.51 5.96
CA ARG A 129 -6.58 -15.62 5.56
C ARG A 129 -7.32 -14.29 5.71
N GLU A 130 -7.05 -13.57 6.79
CA GLU A 130 -7.68 -12.30 7.10
C GLU A 130 -7.08 -11.17 6.28
N ALA A 131 -5.75 -11.15 6.12
CA ALA A 131 -5.05 -10.24 5.21
C ALA A 131 -5.61 -10.32 3.78
N ARG A 132 -5.84 -11.55 3.28
CA ARG A 132 -6.43 -11.78 1.95
C ARG A 132 -7.87 -11.29 1.85
N ALA A 133 -8.69 -11.48 2.88
CA ALA A 133 -10.07 -10.99 2.89
C ALA A 133 -10.09 -9.46 2.85
N LEU A 134 -9.27 -8.82 3.68
CA LEU A 134 -9.16 -7.37 3.74
C LEU A 134 -8.68 -6.76 2.42
N LEU A 135 -7.67 -7.35 1.78
CA LEU A 135 -7.18 -6.89 0.48
C LEU A 135 -8.16 -7.18 -0.67
N ALA A 136 -8.97 -8.24 -0.56
CA ALA A 136 -9.98 -8.57 -1.56
C ALA A 136 -11.17 -7.62 -1.51
N ASP A 137 -11.62 -7.24 -0.30
CA ASP A 137 -12.69 -6.25 -0.12
C ASP A 137 -12.25 -4.83 -0.51
N ALA A 138 -10.94 -4.57 -0.42
CA ALA A 138 -10.30 -3.32 -0.82
C ALA A 138 -10.10 -3.17 -2.34
N ALA A 139 -9.92 -4.26 -3.07
CA ALA A 139 -9.61 -4.20 -4.49
C ALA A 139 -10.86 -3.79 -5.30
N PRO A 140 -10.83 -2.71 -6.10
CA PRO A 140 -11.88 -2.52 -7.10
C PRO A 140 -11.88 -3.74 -8.03
N PRO A 141 -13.04 -4.15 -8.59
CA PRO A 141 -13.06 -5.15 -9.64
C PRO A 141 -12.19 -4.62 -10.78
N LEU A 142 -11.03 -5.23 -11.00
CA LEU A 142 -10.16 -4.94 -12.14
C LEU A 142 -11.01 -5.15 -13.40
N ALA A 143 -11.45 -4.05 -14.01
CA ALA A 143 -12.23 -4.02 -15.24
C ALA A 143 -11.30 -3.82 -16.45
#